data_AF-A0A7X7J1R1-F1
#
_entry.id   AF-A0A7X7J1R1-F1
#
_cell.length_a   1.000
_cell.length_b   1.000
_cell.length_c   1.000
_cell.angle_alpha   90.00
_cell.angle_beta   90.00
_cell.angle_gamma   90.00
#
_symmetry.space_group_name_H-M   'P 1'
#
loop_
_entity.id
_entity.type
_entity.pdbx_description
1 polymer ?
#
loop_
_entity_poly.entity_id
_entity_poly.type
_entity_poly.pdbx_seq_one_letter_code
_entity_poly.pdbx_strand_id
1 'polypeptide(L)'
;MRQTKKHRWLACSVVPLWFLAGVAPAQGQCRTTVPTYSSFLHLATWPDDESPGWHEEAQGLAHDEDHWYIMQREAIWRIPVTHNLSQDASSFPHRSIYSCGLGSGYDHFGDGDCYQVPGGGPRYVIVPVEGSGQQGLIAFISADDTLSCLGAVPLHTNQGASAGWAAVDPQGLLYSSGEDPASNLLYVYTVNWSELVSQPPSLTYVGTITLLDENANPIAFSDAYPQAGEFSPDGSLFYHLYAASGHEAVNEGINVFETANWKRIKRSSQHDMPFLLNWSYFYRDEPEGLTFWDLTDCGAPGIGGELHVLVLNNNPAIPDGVYIRHYADSICVDGTFTGQSDWGKPHAPFKTV
;
A
#
# COMPACT_ATOMS: atom_id res chain seq x y z
N MET A 1 -34.99 30.73 -52.53
CA MET A 1 -35.40 30.03 -53.77
C MET A 1 -34.21 29.19 -54.25
N ARG A 2 -34.42 27.87 -54.45
CA ARG A 2 -33.75 26.91 -55.37
C ARG A 2 -32.27 27.21 -55.77
N GLN A 3 -31.32 26.28 -55.71
CA GLN A 3 -31.39 24.92 -56.23
C GLN A 3 -30.14 24.11 -55.80
N THR A 4 -30.35 22.82 -55.58
CA THR A 4 -29.35 21.78 -55.38
C THR A 4 -28.63 21.41 -56.68
N LYS A 5 -27.33 21.08 -56.62
CA LYS A 5 -26.68 20.21 -57.62
C LYS A 5 -25.78 19.18 -56.93
N LYS A 6 -26.13 17.92 -57.18
CA LYS A 6 -25.39 16.70 -56.87
C LYS A 6 -24.24 16.54 -57.85
N HIS A 7 -23.07 16.08 -57.37
CA HIS A 7 -22.11 15.37 -58.21
C HIS A 7 -21.73 14.04 -57.55
N ARG A 8 -22.01 12.97 -58.30
CA ARG A 8 -21.56 11.58 -58.16
C ARG A 8 -20.54 11.32 -59.26
N TRP A 9 -19.37 10.79 -58.95
CA TRP A 9 -18.46 9.93 -59.74
C TRP A 9 -17.44 9.41 -58.70
N LEU A 10 -16.91 8.19 -58.64
CA LEU A 10 -16.93 6.95 -59.41
C LEU A 10 -16.56 5.82 -58.44
N ALA A 11 -17.19 4.67 -58.54
CA ALA A 11 -16.80 3.47 -57.83
C ALA A 11 -15.60 2.82 -58.53
N CYS A 12 -14.49 2.64 -57.82
CA CYS A 12 -13.45 1.69 -58.18
C CYS A 12 -13.68 0.41 -57.36
N SER A 13 -14.05 -0.65 -58.06
CA SER A 13 -14.07 -2.02 -57.55
C SER A 13 -12.65 -2.45 -57.21
N VAL A 14 -12.38 -2.78 -55.94
CA VAL A 14 -11.22 -3.56 -55.53
C VAL A 14 -11.75 -4.87 -54.96
N VAL A 15 -11.28 -5.96 -55.55
CA VAL A 15 -11.51 -7.35 -55.16
C VAL A 15 -11.03 -7.54 -53.71
N PRO A 16 -11.84 -8.07 -52.77
CA PRO A 16 -11.32 -8.43 -51.47
C PRO A 16 -10.51 -9.72 -51.61
N LEU A 17 -9.19 -9.60 -51.44
CA LEU A 17 -8.36 -10.75 -51.08
C LEU A 17 -8.85 -11.27 -49.72
N TRP A 18 -9.28 -12.53 -49.70
CA TRP A 18 -9.53 -13.28 -48.48
C TRP A 18 -8.19 -13.52 -47.79
N PHE A 19 -7.85 -12.65 -46.83
CA PHE A 19 -6.94 -13.05 -45.77
C PHE A 19 -7.77 -13.80 -44.72
N LEU A 20 -7.44 -15.08 -44.54
CA LEU A 20 -7.79 -15.85 -43.36
C LEU A 20 -7.12 -15.18 -42.15
N ALA A 21 -7.78 -14.16 -41.59
CA ALA A 21 -7.50 -13.72 -40.24
C ALA A 21 -7.93 -14.88 -39.33
N GLY A 22 -6.94 -15.58 -38.77
CA GLY A 22 -7.19 -16.41 -37.60
C GLY A 22 -7.91 -15.55 -36.57
N VAL A 23 -9.11 -15.99 -36.20
CA VAL A 23 -9.86 -15.39 -35.11
C VAL A 23 -8.97 -15.56 -33.88
N ALA A 24 -8.30 -14.49 -33.46
CA ALA A 24 -7.76 -14.44 -32.11
C ALA A 24 -8.95 -14.68 -31.18
N PRO A 25 -8.88 -15.65 -30.24
CA PRO A 25 -9.97 -15.84 -29.30
C PRO A 25 -10.22 -14.49 -28.62
N ALA A 26 -11.48 -14.07 -28.61
CA ALA A 26 -11.91 -12.92 -27.84
C ALA A 26 -11.34 -13.09 -26.42
N GLN A 27 -10.60 -12.09 -25.94
CA GLN A 27 -10.15 -12.01 -24.56
C GLN A 27 -11.34 -12.42 -23.69
N GLY A 28 -11.19 -13.55 -23.00
CA GLY A 28 -12.22 -14.09 -22.14
C GLY A 28 -12.54 -13.01 -21.13
N GLN A 29 -13.72 -12.42 -21.23
CA GLN A 29 -14.22 -11.59 -20.15
C GLN A 29 -14.29 -12.51 -18.94
N CYS A 30 -13.44 -12.24 -17.93
CA CYS A 30 -13.60 -12.83 -16.62
C CYS A 30 -14.97 -12.37 -16.11
N ARG A 31 -15.98 -13.24 -16.25
CA ARG A 31 -17.24 -13.04 -15.56
C ARG A 31 -16.93 -13.33 -14.10
N THR A 32 -16.80 -12.27 -13.32
CA THR A 32 -16.73 -12.30 -11.86
C THR A 32 -17.98 -13.01 -11.32
N THR A 33 -17.92 -14.34 -11.20
CA THR A 33 -18.87 -15.07 -10.37
C THR A 33 -18.50 -14.77 -8.93
N VAL A 34 -19.36 -14.02 -8.23
CA VAL A 34 -19.43 -13.76 -6.78
C VAL A 34 -18.16 -14.15 -6.00
N PRO A 35 -17.37 -13.20 -5.47
CA PRO A 35 -16.25 -13.50 -4.58
C PRO A 35 -16.81 -14.33 -3.43
N THR A 36 -16.42 -15.61 -3.35
CA THR A 36 -17.04 -16.54 -2.39
C THR A 36 -16.27 -16.62 -1.08
N TYR A 37 -15.03 -16.12 -1.02
CA TYR A 37 -14.23 -16.04 0.21
C TYR A 37 -13.21 -14.90 0.12
N SER A 38 -13.22 -13.96 1.07
CA SER A 38 -12.10 -13.03 1.35
C SER A 38 -10.93 -13.88 1.85
N SER A 39 -10.02 -14.24 0.95
CA SER A 39 -9.04 -15.29 1.22
C SER A 39 -7.65 -14.76 1.54
N PHE A 40 -7.38 -13.48 1.24
CA PHE A 40 -6.07 -12.84 1.34
C PHE A 40 -4.97 -13.76 0.81
N LEU A 41 -5.18 -14.30 -0.38
CA LEU A 41 -4.32 -15.27 -1.02
C LEU A 41 -3.00 -14.62 -1.40
N HIS A 42 -1.89 -15.08 -0.83
CA HIS A 42 -0.56 -14.69 -1.29
C HIS A 42 -0.37 -15.13 -2.76
N LEU A 43 -0.14 -14.16 -3.64
CA LEU A 43 -0.01 -14.36 -5.09
C LEU A 43 1.45 -14.56 -5.50
N ALA A 44 2.29 -13.61 -5.10
CA ALA A 44 3.67 -13.49 -5.56
C ALA A 44 4.45 -12.54 -4.66
N THR A 45 5.76 -12.56 -4.85
CA THR A 45 6.68 -11.56 -4.32
C THR A 45 7.38 -10.88 -5.48
N TRP A 46 7.29 -9.55 -5.55
CA TRP A 46 7.96 -8.76 -6.58
C TRP A 46 8.08 -7.27 -6.21
N PRO A 47 9.28 -6.66 -6.18
CA PRO A 47 10.61 -7.27 -6.28
C PRO A 47 10.84 -8.36 -5.23
N ASP A 48 11.83 -9.21 -5.46
CA ASP A 48 12.18 -10.36 -4.60
C ASP A 48 13.69 -10.34 -4.34
N ASP A 49 14.10 -9.73 -3.23
CA ASP A 49 15.51 -9.54 -2.82
C ASP A 49 16.34 -8.71 -3.81
N GLU A 50 15.81 -7.56 -4.22
CA GLU A 50 16.45 -6.68 -5.21
C GLU A 50 16.94 -5.38 -4.57
N SER A 51 17.88 -4.70 -5.24
CA SER A 51 18.45 -3.41 -4.82
C SER A 51 18.18 -2.28 -5.85
N PRO A 52 16.91 -1.89 -6.11
CA PRO A 52 16.48 -0.99 -7.19
C PRO A 52 16.74 0.52 -6.96
N GLY A 53 17.70 0.88 -6.10
CA GLY A 53 18.03 2.26 -5.75
C GLY A 53 17.18 2.91 -4.63
N TRP A 54 15.99 2.39 -4.34
CA TRP A 54 15.12 2.83 -3.23
C TRP A 54 15.07 1.86 -2.04
N HIS A 55 15.89 0.81 -2.08
CA HIS A 55 15.86 -0.32 -1.13
C HIS A 55 16.42 0.01 0.25
N GLU A 56 17.47 0.82 0.31
CA GLU A 56 18.18 1.10 1.57
C GLU A 56 17.21 1.71 2.58
N GLU A 57 17.09 1.08 3.75
CA GLU A 57 16.25 1.54 4.86
C GLU A 57 14.82 1.89 4.40
N ALA A 58 14.20 1.06 3.55
CA ALA A 58 12.82 1.24 3.10
C ALA A 58 11.83 0.90 4.22
N GLN A 59 11.01 1.87 4.60
CA GLN A 59 10.14 1.86 5.80
C GLN A 59 8.65 1.88 5.48
N GLY A 60 8.26 2.43 4.33
CA GLY A 60 6.85 2.71 4.04
C GLY A 60 6.47 2.57 2.58
N LEU A 61 5.20 2.28 2.34
CA LEU A 61 4.64 2.09 1.01
C LEU A 61 3.26 2.74 0.91
N ALA A 62 3.09 3.66 -0.03
CA ALA A 62 1.79 4.24 -0.38
C ALA A 62 1.64 4.33 -1.90
N HIS A 63 0.47 4.75 -2.38
CA HIS A 63 0.24 4.90 -3.80
C HIS A 63 -0.75 6.02 -4.15
N ASP A 64 -0.70 6.45 -5.39
CA ASP A 64 -1.84 7.08 -6.06
C ASP A 64 -2.22 6.32 -7.33
N GLU A 65 -3.11 6.84 -8.18
CA GLU A 65 -3.53 6.09 -9.38
C GLU A 65 -2.40 5.78 -10.36
N ASP A 66 -1.32 6.55 -10.32
CA ASP A 66 -0.26 6.52 -11.34
C ASP A 66 1.13 6.25 -10.75
N HIS A 67 1.33 6.31 -9.43
CA HIS A 67 2.65 6.27 -8.78
C HIS A 67 2.64 5.51 -7.46
N TRP A 68 3.76 4.82 -7.22
CA TRP A 68 4.19 4.39 -5.90
C TRP A 68 4.86 5.54 -5.17
N TYR A 69 4.61 5.62 -3.88
CA TYR A 69 5.39 6.41 -2.94
C TYR A 69 6.10 5.45 -1.99
N ILE A 70 7.43 5.53 -1.96
CA ILE A 70 8.25 4.68 -1.10
C ILE A 70 8.96 5.56 -0.10
N MET A 71 8.72 5.31 1.18
CA MET A 71 9.33 6.01 2.29
C MET A 71 10.55 5.20 2.71
N GLN A 72 11.70 5.85 2.75
CA GLN A 72 12.90 5.37 3.39
C GLN A 72 13.15 6.18 4.64
N ARG A 73 14.05 5.71 5.50
CA ARG A 73 14.55 6.47 6.64
C ARG A 73 14.82 7.95 6.31
N GLU A 74 15.58 8.24 5.26
CA GLU A 74 15.98 9.62 4.94
C GLU A 74 15.36 10.24 3.68
N ALA A 75 14.51 9.51 2.95
CA ALA A 75 13.96 10.00 1.67
C ALA A 75 12.58 9.45 1.34
N ILE A 76 11.84 10.16 0.52
CA ILE A 76 10.59 9.69 -0.09
C ILE A 76 10.75 9.70 -1.60
N TRP A 77 10.42 8.60 -2.24
CA TRP A 77 10.45 8.41 -3.68
C TRP A 77 9.06 8.52 -4.27
N ARG A 78 8.99 8.96 -5.52
CA ARG A 78 7.78 8.94 -6.35
C ARG A 78 8.10 8.19 -7.64
N ILE A 79 7.59 6.98 -7.78
CA ILE A 79 7.95 6.06 -8.88
C ILE A 79 6.70 5.75 -9.70
N PRO A 80 6.67 5.98 -11.02
CA PRO A 80 5.50 5.65 -11.83
C PRO A 80 5.10 4.17 -11.71
N VAL A 81 3.81 3.88 -11.62
CA VAL A 81 3.25 2.52 -11.52
C VAL A 81 3.70 1.61 -12.65
N THR A 82 3.93 2.20 -13.83
CA THR A 82 4.39 1.49 -15.02
C THR A 82 5.87 1.11 -14.97
N HIS A 83 6.64 1.66 -14.04
CA HIS A 83 8.03 1.28 -13.82
C HIS A 83 8.09 -0.07 -13.12
N ASN A 84 9.01 -0.93 -13.55
CA ASN A 84 9.24 -2.19 -12.86
C ASN A 84 10.03 -1.91 -11.58
N LEU A 85 9.42 -2.12 -10.42
CA LEU A 85 10.01 -1.83 -9.11
C LEU A 85 11.30 -2.62 -8.81
N SER A 86 11.62 -3.70 -9.53
CA SER A 86 12.92 -4.39 -9.43
C SER A 86 14.07 -3.70 -10.19
N GLN A 87 13.77 -2.69 -10.99
CA GLN A 87 14.76 -1.97 -11.80
C GLN A 87 15.15 -0.66 -11.12
N ASP A 88 16.39 -0.22 -11.40
CA ASP A 88 16.93 1.04 -10.90
C ASP A 88 15.94 2.21 -11.10
N ALA A 89 15.56 2.82 -9.99
CA ALA A 89 14.62 3.92 -9.90
C ALA A 89 15.33 5.27 -9.60
N SER A 90 16.66 5.29 -9.56
CA SER A 90 17.48 6.46 -9.15
C SER A 90 17.20 7.74 -9.95
N SER A 91 16.66 7.63 -11.16
CA SER A 91 16.30 8.78 -11.99
C SER A 91 14.97 9.44 -11.64
N PHE A 92 14.13 8.81 -10.82
CA PHE A 92 12.81 9.33 -10.47
C PHE A 92 12.87 10.38 -9.35
N PRO A 93 11.84 11.24 -9.24
CA PRO A 93 11.78 12.23 -8.17
C PRO A 93 11.88 11.57 -6.79
N HIS A 94 12.76 12.13 -5.97
CA HIS A 94 12.86 11.79 -4.56
C HIS A 94 13.19 13.03 -3.74
N ARG A 95 12.79 13.01 -2.47
CA ARG A 95 12.93 14.12 -1.54
C ARG A 95 13.57 13.64 -0.25
N SER A 96 14.73 14.19 0.08
CA SER A 96 15.37 13.91 1.38
C SER A 96 14.65 14.64 2.52
N ILE A 97 14.50 13.96 3.65
CA ILE A 97 13.97 14.50 4.92
C ILE A 97 14.70 15.79 5.33
N TYR A 98 16.01 15.87 5.11
CA TYR A 98 16.84 17.02 5.47
C TYR A 98 16.50 18.28 4.68
N SER A 99 15.81 18.14 3.55
CA SER A 99 15.32 19.27 2.75
C SER A 99 13.90 19.72 3.10
N CYS A 100 13.22 19.02 4.02
CA CYS A 100 11.88 19.38 4.49
C CYS A 100 11.85 20.47 5.57
N GLY A 101 13.00 20.93 6.07
CA GLY A 101 13.06 22.01 7.05
C GLY A 101 12.47 21.66 8.42
N LEU A 102 12.46 20.37 8.79
CA LEU A 102 11.88 19.86 10.05
C LEU A 102 12.71 20.19 11.30
N GLY A 103 13.95 20.67 11.12
CA GLY A 103 14.92 20.90 12.18
C GLY A 103 15.98 19.80 12.26
N SER A 104 16.99 19.99 13.09
CA SER A 104 18.07 19.01 13.28
C SER A 104 17.61 17.84 14.14
N GLY A 105 17.88 16.61 13.70
CA GLY A 105 17.67 15.40 14.49
C GLY A 105 16.50 14.53 14.03
N TYR A 106 15.69 14.98 13.07
CA TYR A 106 14.73 14.14 12.35
C TYR A 106 15.42 13.48 11.17
N ASP A 107 15.35 12.15 11.14
CA ASP A 107 16.10 11.31 10.20
C ASP A 107 15.34 10.04 9.81
N HIS A 108 14.05 9.93 10.14
CA HIS A 108 13.28 8.70 9.94
C HIS A 108 11.87 9.01 9.45
N PHE A 109 11.56 8.72 8.18
CA PHE A 109 10.17 8.57 7.72
C PHE A 109 9.71 7.13 7.98
N GLY A 110 8.55 6.98 8.62
CA GLY A 110 7.86 5.70 8.74
C GLY A 110 6.89 5.43 7.58
N ASP A 111 5.99 4.47 7.78
CA ASP A 111 4.93 4.15 6.81
C ASP A 111 3.87 5.25 6.76
N GLY A 112 3.46 5.63 5.55
CA GLY A 112 2.57 6.76 5.33
C GLY A 112 1.51 6.43 4.31
N ASP A 113 0.62 7.38 4.08
CA ASP A 113 -0.52 7.24 3.17
C ASP A 113 -0.57 8.41 2.18
N CYS A 114 -1.18 8.20 1.02
CA CYS A 114 -1.36 9.21 -0.02
C CYS A 114 -2.84 9.59 -0.18
N TYR A 115 -3.21 10.76 0.34
CA TYR A 115 -4.60 11.16 0.43
C TYR A 115 -4.96 12.29 -0.52
N GLN A 116 -6.04 12.11 -1.29
CA GLN A 116 -6.64 13.16 -2.11
C GLN A 116 -7.59 14.01 -1.26
N VAL A 117 -7.33 15.32 -1.17
CA VAL A 117 -8.19 16.25 -0.42
C VAL A 117 -9.62 16.24 -0.99
N PRO A 118 -10.66 16.26 -0.12
CA PRO A 118 -12.05 16.25 -0.55
C PRO A 118 -12.41 17.28 -1.62
N GLY A 119 -13.32 16.90 -2.51
CA GLY A 119 -13.76 17.74 -3.62
C GLY A 119 -12.83 17.73 -4.84
N GLY A 120 -11.93 16.75 -4.93
CA GLY A 120 -10.95 16.65 -6.03
C GLY A 120 -9.82 17.66 -5.89
N GLY A 121 -9.47 18.03 -4.65
CA GLY A 121 -8.33 18.89 -4.35
C GLY A 121 -7.00 18.19 -4.63
N PRO A 122 -5.85 18.83 -4.37
CA PRO A 122 -4.54 18.18 -4.51
C PRO A 122 -4.39 16.93 -3.63
N ARG A 123 -3.42 16.09 -3.99
CA ARG A 123 -3.04 14.92 -3.21
C ARG A 123 -1.78 15.21 -2.41
N TYR A 124 -1.69 14.62 -1.22
CA TYR A 124 -0.54 14.73 -0.34
C TYR A 124 -0.11 13.35 0.14
N VAL A 125 1.19 13.19 0.32
CA VAL A 125 1.78 12.10 1.10
C VAL A 125 1.83 12.56 2.56
N ILE A 126 1.23 11.79 3.44
CA ILE A 126 1.15 12.03 4.88
C ILE A 126 1.99 10.96 5.55
N VAL A 127 3.05 11.39 6.23
CA VAL A 127 4.09 10.47 6.70
C VAL A 127 4.47 10.81 8.14
N PRO A 128 4.55 9.83 9.06
CA PRO A 128 5.11 10.07 10.37
C PRO A 128 6.61 10.30 10.26
N VAL A 129 7.13 11.18 11.12
CA VAL A 129 8.54 11.52 11.17
C VAL A 129 9.06 11.35 12.59
N GLU A 130 10.15 10.62 12.70
CA GLU A 130 10.84 10.36 13.94
C GLU A 130 12.29 10.85 13.89
N GLY A 131 12.89 10.89 15.08
CA GLY A 131 14.26 11.31 15.29
C GLY A 131 14.68 11.02 16.71
N SER A 132 15.93 10.59 16.91
CA SER A 132 16.41 10.21 18.24
C SER A 132 16.27 11.37 19.24
N GLY A 133 15.46 11.16 20.29
CA GLY A 133 15.19 12.16 21.32
C GLY A 133 14.31 13.34 20.86
N GLN A 134 13.68 13.25 19.69
CA GLN A 134 12.73 14.23 19.18
C GLN A 134 11.28 13.83 19.51
N GLN A 135 10.39 14.81 19.48
CA GLN A 135 8.95 14.53 19.47
C GLN A 135 8.54 14.13 18.05
N GLY A 136 7.85 13.00 17.90
CA GLY A 136 7.32 12.56 16.62
C GLY A 136 6.39 13.58 15.98
N LEU A 137 6.42 13.62 14.65
CA LEU A 137 5.65 14.56 13.82
C LEU A 137 4.83 13.79 12.78
N ILE A 138 3.85 14.47 12.19
CA ILE A 138 3.25 14.11 10.91
C ILE A 138 3.66 15.17 9.89
N ALA A 139 4.41 14.77 8.85
CA ALA A 139 4.77 15.64 7.74
C ALA A 139 3.76 15.51 6.60
N PHE A 140 3.57 16.63 5.88
CA PHE A 140 2.68 16.72 4.73
C PHE A 140 3.49 17.13 3.50
N ILE A 141 3.47 16.31 2.47
CA ILE A 141 4.33 16.45 1.29
C ILE A 141 3.45 16.42 0.04
N SER A 142 3.69 17.30 -0.94
CA SER A 142 2.93 17.28 -2.19
C SER A 142 3.13 15.97 -2.95
N ALA A 143 2.05 15.37 -3.43
CA ALA A 143 2.08 14.15 -4.26
C ALA A 143 2.29 14.50 -5.74
N ASP A 144 3.34 15.25 -6.05
CA ASP A 144 3.73 15.64 -7.41
C ASP A 144 5.26 15.51 -7.58
N ASP A 145 5.77 15.79 -8.78
CA ASP A 145 7.20 15.67 -9.09
C ASP A 145 8.09 16.56 -8.22
N THR A 146 7.51 17.54 -7.52
CA THR A 146 8.28 18.39 -6.62
C THR A 146 8.49 17.75 -5.26
N LEU A 147 7.59 16.85 -4.81
CA LEU A 147 7.62 16.31 -3.44
C LEU A 147 7.91 17.42 -2.42
N SER A 148 7.18 18.54 -2.51
CA SER A 148 7.40 19.72 -1.69
C SER A 148 6.91 19.46 -0.27
N CYS A 149 7.79 19.60 0.72
CA CYS A 149 7.40 19.47 2.12
C CYS A 149 6.68 20.74 2.57
N LEU A 150 5.40 20.63 2.88
CA LEU A 150 4.55 21.76 3.28
C LEU A 150 4.70 22.10 4.76
N GLY A 151 5.31 21.20 5.52
CA GLY A 151 5.58 21.33 6.94
C GLY A 151 5.21 20.04 7.68
N ALA A 152 5.29 20.11 9.00
CA ALA A 152 4.92 19.00 9.86
C ALA A 152 4.26 19.51 11.15
N VAL A 153 3.49 18.62 11.78
CA VAL A 153 2.71 18.92 12.97
C VAL A 153 3.09 17.91 14.05
N PRO A 154 3.38 18.34 15.29
CA PRO A 154 3.75 17.42 16.36
C PRO A 154 2.59 16.52 16.75
N LEU A 155 2.91 15.27 17.07
CA LEU A 155 1.96 14.32 17.63
C LEU A 155 1.44 14.78 18.99
N HIS A 156 0.20 14.40 19.30
CA HIS A 156 -0.39 14.74 20.59
C HIS A 156 0.33 14.00 21.72
N THR A 157 0.51 14.66 22.88
CA THR A 157 1.26 14.11 24.01
C THR A 157 0.69 12.80 24.58
N ASN A 158 -0.57 12.47 24.29
CA ASN A 158 -1.17 11.20 24.68
C ASN A 158 -0.68 10.02 23.82
N GLN A 159 -0.21 10.26 22.60
CA GLN A 159 0.32 9.22 21.71
C GLN A 159 1.75 8.79 22.08
N GLY A 160 2.50 9.70 22.70
CA GLY A 160 3.90 9.52 23.00
C GLY A 160 4.79 10.33 22.05
N ALA A 161 6.06 9.96 21.98
CA ALA A 161 7.07 10.64 21.18
C ALA A 161 7.34 9.97 19.82
N SER A 162 6.67 8.87 19.49
CA SER A 162 6.93 8.05 18.30
C SER A 162 5.65 7.64 17.59
N ALA A 163 5.77 7.35 16.29
CA ALA A 163 4.74 6.75 15.45
C ALA A 163 5.42 6.03 14.28
N GLY A 164 5.23 4.71 14.21
CA GLY A 164 5.73 3.91 13.07
C GLY A 164 4.96 4.18 11.77
N TRP A 165 3.67 4.57 11.86
CA TRP A 165 2.84 4.78 10.67
C TRP A 165 1.77 5.87 10.83
N ALA A 166 1.27 6.38 9.69
CA ALA A 166 0.09 7.25 9.61
C ALA A 166 -0.80 6.86 8.41
N ALA A 167 -2.11 6.75 8.65
CA ALA A 167 -3.12 6.38 7.64
C ALA A 167 -4.29 7.35 7.65
N VAL A 168 -4.95 7.56 6.50
CA VAL A 168 -6.10 8.46 6.38
C VAL A 168 -7.33 7.68 5.93
N ASP A 169 -8.42 7.73 6.69
CA ASP A 169 -9.66 7.07 6.26
C ASP A 169 -10.34 7.84 5.11
N PRO A 170 -11.31 7.23 4.40
CA PRO A 170 -12.01 7.92 3.31
C PRO A 170 -12.83 9.14 3.75
N GLN A 171 -13.05 9.33 5.06
CA GLN A 171 -13.69 10.52 5.63
C GLN A 171 -12.67 11.64 5.95
N GLY A 172 -11.37 11.37 5.79
CA GLY A 172 -10.29 12.33 6.01
C GLY A 172 -9.88 12.45 7.47
N LEU A 173 -10.16 11.45 8.31
CA LEU A 173 -9.56 11.35 9.65
C LEU A 173 -8.19 10.68 9.53
N LEU A 174 -7.22 11.21 10.27
CA LEU A 174 -5.88 10.65 10.35
C LEU A 174 -5.79 9.72 11.56
N TYR A 175 -5.23 8.54 11.33
CA TYR A 175 -4.94 7.51 12.32
C TYR A 175 -3.43 7.30 12.37
N SER A 176 -2.91 7.00 13.56
CA SER A 176 -1.48 6.73 13.74
C SER A 176 -1.25 5.78 14.91
N SER A 177 -0.12 5.08 14.87
CA SER A 177 0.33 4.18 15.92
C SER A 177 0.88 4.91 17.15
N GLY A 178 0.81 4.27 18.32
CA GLY A 178 1.47 4.77 19.52
C GLY A 178 2.95 4.41 19.59
N GLU A 179 3.65 5.04 20.55
CA GLU A 179 5.05 4.73 20.88
C GLU A 179 5.24 3.36 21.56
N ASP A 180 4.22 2.88 22.27
CA ASP A 180 4.30 1.59 22.98
C ASP A 180 4.19 0.43 21.97
N PRO A 181 5.21 -0.45 21.86
CA PRO A 181 5.19 -1.59 20.95
C PRO A 181 3.99 -2.50 21.19
N ALA A 182 3.59 -2.68 22.46
CA ALA A 182 2.46 -3.51 22.83
C ALA A 182 1.10 -2.79 22.69
N SER A 183 1.08 -1.55 22.20
CA SER A 183 -0.15 -0.77 22.11
C SER A 183 -1.13 -1.43 21.15
N ASN A 184 -2.38 -1.53 21.57
CA ASN A 184 -3.52 -1.87 20.72
C ASN A 184 -4.39 -0.64 20.42
N LEU A 185 -3.82 0.56 20.59
CA LEU A 185 -4.54 1.81 20.42
C LEU A 185 -4.19 2.45 19.08
N LEU A 186 -5.22 2.91 18.36
CA LEU A 186 -5.08 3.86 17.26
C LEU A 186 -5.36 5.27 17.78
N TYR A 187 -4.50 6.22 17.45
CA TYR A 187 -4.69 7.62 17.80
C TYR A 187 -5.34 8.36 16.63
N VAL A 188 -6.47 9.02 16.90
CA VAL A 188 -7.33 9.59 15.85
C VAL A 188 -7.28 11.11 15.89
N TYR A 189 -7.17 11.71 14.72
CA TYR A 189 -7.08 13.14 14.52
C TYR A 189 -8.06 13.62 13.45
N THR A 190 -8.66 14.79 13.65
CA THR A 190 -9.21 15.56 12.54
C THR A 190 -8.10 16.42 11.93
N VAL A 191 -8.10 16.49 10.60
CA VAL A 191 -7.16 17.31 9.82
C VAL A 191 -7.92 18.45 9.17
N ASN A 192 -7.44 19.68 9.31
CA ASN A 192 -7.99 20.79 8.54
C ASN A 192 -7.39 20.83 7.13
N TRP A 193 -7.90 19.98 6.24
CA TRP A 193 -7.42 19.84 4.85
C TRP A 193 -7.43 21.14 4.04
N SER A 194 -8.26 22.11 4.41
CA SER A 194 -8.33 23.40 3.70
C SER A 194 -7.10 24.29 3.92
N GLU A 195 -6.29 24.02 4.95
CA GLU A 195 -5.08 24.79 5.28
C GLU A 195 -3.85 24.37 4.45
N LEU A 196 -3.86 23.17 3.87
CA LEU A 196 -2.74 22.54 3.16
C LEU A 196 -2.31 23.21 1.86
N VAL A 197 -2.92 24.33 1.49
CA VAL A 197 -2.55 25.08 0.28
C VAL A 197 -1.25 25.86 0.46
N SER A 198 -0.89 26.24 1.69
CA SER A 198 0.25 27.14 1.95
C SER A 198 1.03 26.88 3.24
N GLN A 199 0.59 25.96 4.08
CA GLN A 199 1.18 25.68 5.40
C GLN A 199 0.76 24.27 5.86
N PRO A 200 1.42 23.66 6.87
CA PRO A 200 0.92 22.40 7.40
C PRO A 200 -0.46 22.62 8.06
N PRO A 201 -1.37 21.63 8.01
CA PRO A 201 -2.72 21.78 8.53
C PRO A 201 -2.73 21.70 10.05
N SER A 202 -3.76 22.24 10.66
CA SER A 202 -4.06 21.99 12.06
C SER A 202 -4.51 20.54 12.25
N LEU A 203 -3.86 19.83 13.17
CA LEU A 203 -4.27 18.50 13.66
C LEU A 203 -4.94 18.64 15.03
N THR A 204 -6.16 18.11 15.16
CA THR A 204 -6.87 18.07 16.45
C THR A 204 -7.05 16.63 16.88
N TYR A 205 -6.47 16.27 18.03
CA TYR A 205 -6.65 14.96 18.63
C TYR A 205 -8.11 14.73 19.03
N VAL A 206 -8.71 13.66 18.51
CA VAL A 206 -10.11 13.28 18.73
C VAL A 206 -10.22 12.29 19.89
N GLY A 207 -9.32 11.32 19.93
CA GLY A 207 -9.36 10.22 20.91
C GLY A 207 -8.54 9.02 20.46
N THR A 208 -8.74 7.91 21.17
CA THR A 208 -8.13 6.63 20.86
C THR A 208 -9.19 5.58 20.53
N ILE A 209 -8.84 4.64 19.66
CA ILE A 209 -9.62 3.45 19.37
C ILE A 209 -8.84 2.23 19.84
N THR A 210 -9.52 1.29 20.51
CA THR A 210 -8.90 0.03 20.94
C THR A 210 -9.19 -1.07 19.92
N LEU A 211 -8.14 -1.71 19.42
CA LEU A 211 -8.22 -2.86 18.53
C LEU A 211 -8.57 -4.13 19.32
N LEU A 212 -9.55 -4.87 18.81
CA LEU A 212 -10.13 -6.03 19.49
C LEU A 212 -9.88 -7.32 18.72
N ASP A 213 -9.74 -8.43 19.44
CA ASP A 213 -9.60 -9.78 18.88
C ASP A 213 -10.93 -10.31 18.34
N GLU A 214 -10.91 -11.53 17.80
CA GLU A 214 -12.08 -12.23 17.28
C GLU A 214 -13.18 -12.50 18.32
N ASN A 215 -12.88 -12.28 19.61
CA ASN A 215 -13.80 -12.45 20.74
C ASN A 215 -14.18 -11.11 21.39
N ALA A 216 -13.83 -9.97 20.77
CA ALA A 216 -14.06 -8.61 21.25
C ALA A 216 -13.29 -8.24 22.53
N ASN A 217 -12.17 -8.91 22.81
CA ASN A 217 -11.23 -8.51 23.86
C ASN A 217 -10.13 -7.61 23.27
N PRO A 218 -9.58 -6.65 24.04
CA PRO A 218 -8.41 -5.90 23.59
C PRO A 218 -7.25 -6.83 23.20
N ILE A 219 -6.66 -6.63 22.03
CA ILE A 219 -5.52 -7.43 21.57
C ILE A 219 -4.29 -7.10 22.40
N ALA A 220 -3.44 -8.09 22.67
CA ALA A 220 -2.09 -7.87 23.17
C ALA A 220 -1.09 -8.15 22.04
N PHE A 221 -0.39 -7.13 21.57
CA PHE A 221 0.69 -7.23 20.58
C PHE A 221 2.05 -7.37 21.29
N SER A 222 2.15 -8.34 22.20
CA SER A 222 3.35 -8.53 23.01
C SER A 222 4.58 -8.69 22.12
N ASP A 223 5.61 -7.90 22.39
CA ASP A 223 6.94 -7.98 21.78
C ASP A 223 7.02 -7.66 20.26
N ALA A 224 5.96 -7.10 19.67
CA ALA A 224 5.95 -6.62 18.28
C ALA A 224 5.83 -5.09 18.21
N TYR A 225 6.22 -4.47 17.10
CA TYR A 225 6.08 -3.04 16.84
C TYR A 225 5.02 -2.80 15.76
N PRO A 226 4.23 -1.72 15.85
CA PRO A 226 3.30 -1.33 14.80
C PRO A 226 4.08 -0.70 13.62
N GLN A 227 4.10 -1.39 12.49
CA GLN A 227 4.94 -1.02 11.34
C GLN A 227 4.17 -0.25 10.27
N ALA A 228 2.94 -0.66 9.97
CA ALA A 228 2.14 -0.04 8.92
C ALA A 228 0.64 -0.07 9.22
N GLY A 229 -0.11 0.86 8.61
CA GLY A 229 -1.56 0.95 8.74
C GLY A 229 -2.19 1.50 7.47
N GLU A 230 -3.32 0.91 7.04
CA GLU A 230 -4.00 1.32 5.81
C GLU A 230 -5.51 1.06 5.90
N PHE A 231 -6.30 1.94 5.31
CA PHE A 231 -7.73 1.69 5.13
C PHE A 231 -8.04 1.11 3.75
N SER A 232 -8.97 0.17 3.71
CA SER A 232 -9.65 -0.15 2.45
C SER A 232 -10.30 1.10 1.83
N PRO A 233 -10.49 1.17 0.50
CA PRO A 233 -11.01 2.37 -0.18
C PRO A 233 -12.39 2.83 0.29
N ASP A 234 -13.23 1.92 0.78
CA ASP A 234 -14.55 2.24 1.35
C ASP A 234 -14.52 2.48 2.87
N GLY A 235 -13.36 2.26 3.50
CA GLY A 235 -13.12 2.43 4.92
C GLY A 235 -13.74 1.34 5.78
N SER A 236 -14.26 0.26 5.20
CA SER A 236 -14.92 -0.83 5.94
C SER A 236 -13.92 -1.73 6.68
N LEU A 237 -12.71 -1.83 6.13
CA LEU A 237 -11.58 -2.57 6.69
C LEU A 237 -10.39 -1.65 6.98
N PHE A 238 -9.67 -1.99 8.05
CA PHE A 238 -8.37 -1.45 8.40
C PHE A 238 -7.34 -2.58 8.46
N TYR A 239 -6.23 -2.41 7.76
CA TYR A 239 -5.08 -3.32 7.71
C TYR A 239 -3.99 -2.77 8.61
N HIS A 240 -3.47 -3.61 9.50
CA HIS A 240 -2.43 -3.22 10.45
C HIS A 240 -1.32 -4.26 10.46
N LEU A 241 -0.10 -3.82 10.18
CA LEU A 241 1.09 -4.65 10.26
C LEU A 241 1.75 -4.51 11.62
N TYR A 242 1.96 -5.65 12.28
CA TYR A 242 2.85 -5.75 13.43
C TYR A 242 3.96 -6.73 13.13
N ALA A 243 5.19 -6.39 13.49
CA ALA A 243 6.34 -7.29 13.40
C ALA A 243 7.24 -7.13 14.63
N ALA A 244 7.73 -8.24 15.19
CA ALA A 244 8.77 -8.18 16.22
C ALA A 244 10.17 -8.21 15.61
N SER A 245 11.07 -7.54 16.32
CA SER A 245 12.49 -7.85 16.23
C SER A 245 12.76 -9.19 16.94
N GLY A 246 13.05 -10.27 16.19
CA GLY A 246 13.76 -11.41 16.78
C GLY A 246 13.03 -12.73 16.95
N HIS A 247 11.71 -12.79 16.79
CA HIS A 247 10.94 -14.02 16.96
C HIS A 247 9.52 -13.86 16.42
N GLU A 248 8.79 -14.98 16.28
CA GLU A 248 7.36 -14.95 15.95
C GLU A 248 6.54 -14.71 17.22
N ALA A 249 6.02 -13.51 17.41
CA ALA A 249 5.11 -13.19 18.50
C ALA A 249 3.63 -13.44 18.15
N VAL A 250 2.84 -13.57 19.21
CA VAL A 250 1.39 -13.77 19.10
C VAL A 250 0.76 -12.48 18.59
N ASN A 251 -0.01 -12.58 17.50
CA ASN A 251 -0.68 -11.47 16.80
C ASN A 251 0.18 -10.64 15.82
N GLU A 252 1.40 -11.07 15.52
CA GLU A 252 2.17 -10.51 14.41
C GLU A 252 1.57 -10.81 13.03
N GLY A 253 2.11 -10.09 12.05
CA GLY A 253 1.76 -10.12 10.66
C GLY A 253 0.69 -9.08 10.33
N ILE A 254 -0.03 -9.32 9.26
CA ILE A 254 -1.11 -8.47 8.79
C ILE A 254 -2.35 -8.84 9.59
N ASN A 255 -2.90 -7.88 10.32
CA ASN A 255 -4.16 -7.98 11.04
C ASN A 255 -5.21 -7.16 10.29
N VAL A 256 -6.38 -7.74 10.03
CA VAL A 256 -7.49 -7.10 9.31
C VAL A 256 -8.63 -6.89 10.28
N PHE A 257 -9.07 -5.64 10.42
CA PHE A 257 -10.13 -5.22 11.33
C PHE A 257 -11.33 -4.69 10.55
N GLU A 258 -12.54 -5.04 11.02
CA GLU A 258 -13.75 -4.33 10.59
C GLU A 258 -13.85 -3.00 11.34
N THR A 259 -13.95 -1.88 10.64
CA THR A 259 -13.91 -0.53 11.25
C THR A 259 -15.21 -0.17 11.98
N ALA A 260 -16.31 -0.88 11.69
CA ALA A 260 -17.60 -0.66 12.35
C ALA A 260 -17.55 -0.97 13.86
N ASN A 261 -16.66 -1.88 14.28
CA ASN A 261 -16.52 -2.34 15.67
C ASN A 261 -15.07 -2.55 16.12
N TRP A 262 -14.10 -2.32 15.23
CA TRP A 262 -12.66 -2.47 15.47
C TRP A 262 -12.25 -3.88 15.89
N LYS A 263 -12.99 -4.87 15.42
CA LYS A 263 -12.77 -6.28 15.69
C LYS A 263 -11.95 -6.92 14.58
N ARG A 264 -10.92 -7.67 14.95
CA ARG A 264 -10.12 -8.46 14.00
C ARG A 264 -11.00 -9.54 13.38
N ILE A 265 -11.00 -9.59 12.05
CA ILE A 265 -11.71 -10.59 11.25
C ILE A 265 -10.75 -11.57 10.57
N LYS A 266 -9.48 -11.18 10.43
CA LYS A 266 -8.44 -12.01 9.83
C LYS A 266 -7.05 -11.63 10.35
N ARG A 267 -6.14 -12.60 10.34
CA ARG A 267 -4.70 -12.41 10.51
C ARG A 267 -3.93 -13.29 9.53
N SER A 268 -2.77 -12.83 9.06
CA SER A 268 -1.83 -13.65 8.31
C SER A 268 -1.17 -14.73 9.19
N SER A 269 -0.73 -15.83 8.59
CA SER A 269 0.16 -16.82 9.17
C SER A 269 1.57 -16.64 8.62
N GLN A 270 2.59 -17.04 9.37
CA GLN A 270 3.96 -17.15 8.86
C GLN A 270 4.22 -18.46 8.11
N HIS A 271 3.35 -19.46 8.28
CA HIS A 271 3.57 -20.83 7.79
C HIS A 271 2.44 -21.36 6.91
N ASP A 272 1.25 -20.76 6.98
CA ASP A 272 0.05 -21.32 6.37
C ASP A 272 -0.57 -20.43 5.30
N MET A 273 -0.81 -21.02 4.13
CA MET A 273 -1.66 -20.46 3.10
C MET A 273 -3.15 -20.52 3.53
N PRO A 274 -4.04 -19.67 2.97
CA PRO A 274 -3.80 -18.74 1.86
C PRO A 274 -3.17 -17.39 2.28
N PHE A 275 -3.34 -16.98 3.54
CA PHE A 275 -2.87 -15.67 4.01
C PHE A 275 -1.50 -15.75 4.66
N LEU A 276 -0.49 -15.98 3.84
CA LEU A 276 0.90 -16.17 4.26
C LEU A 276 1.68 -14.86 4.17
N LEU A 277 2.16 -14.34 5.30
CA LEU A 277 3.24 -13.35 5.31
C LEU A 277 4.46 -14.04 5.91
N ASN A 278 5.43 -14.39 5.08
CA ASN A 278 6.66 -15.05 5.52
C ASN A 278 7.82 -14.05 5.48
N TRP A 279 8.56 -13.98 6.58
CA TRP A 279 9.79 -13.23 6.76
C TRP A 279 10.71 -14.01 7.68
N SER A 280 12.02 -13.85 7.52
CA SER A 280 13.01 -14.54 8.34
C SER A 280 13.83 -13.58 9.18
N TYR A 281 13.69 -13.68 10.50
CA TYR A 281 14.61 -13.01 11.41
C TYR A 281 16.07 -13.44 11.21
N PHE A 282 16.32 -14.69 10.79
CA PHE A 282 17.68 -15.15 10.51
C PHE A 282 18.35 -14.35 9.38
N TYR A 283 17.56 -13.95 8.38
CA TYR A 283 18.01 -13.09 7.30
C TYR A 283 17.84 -11.60 7.60
N ARG A 284 17.27 -11.24 8.76
CA ARG A 284 16.89 -9.88 9.14
C ARG A 284 15.84 -9.26 8.23
N ASP A 285 14.88 -10.09 7.83
CA ASP A 285 13.69 -9.60 7.16
C ASP A 285 12.78 -8.90 8.19
N GLU A 286 12.40 -7.68 7.89
CA GLU A 286 11.58 -6.79 8.72
C GLU A 286 10.39 -6.34 7.85
N PRO A 287 9.15 -6.75 8.16
CA PRO A 287 7.97 -6.15 7.55
C PRO A 287 7.87 -4.68 7.97
N GLU A 288 7.77 -3.76 7.01
CA GLU A 288 7.87 -2.32 7.26
C GLU A 288 6.61 -1.57 6.81
N GLY A 289 6.30 -1.55 5.52
CA GLY A 289 5.18 -0.77 4.95
C GLY A 289 4.06 -1.62 4.37
N LEU A 290 2.85 -1.06 4.20
CA LEU A 290 1.80 -1.68 3.39
C LEU A 290 0.86 -0.66 2.75
N THR A 291 0.26 -1.06 1.63
CA THR A 291 -0.81 -0.28 1.00
C THR A 291 -1.87 -1.18 0.37
N PHE A 292 -3.09 -0.67 0.25
CA PHE A 292 -4.19 -1.33 -0.45
C PHE A 292 -4.39 -0.67 -1.81
N TRP A 293 -3.88 -1.30 -2.86
CA TRP A 293 -4.03 -0.85 -4.25
C TRP A 293 -4.47 -2.00 -5.13
N ASP A 294 -5.69 -1.93 -5.67
CA ASP A 294 -6.14 -2.95 -6.64
C ASP A 294 -5.37 -2.83 -7.96
N LEU A 295 -4.41 -3.75 -8.12
CA LEU A 295 -3.58 -3.91 -9.32
C LEU A 295 -3.94 -5.17 -10.12
N THR A 296 -5.09 -5.78 -9.88
CA THR A 296 -5.50 -7.05 -10.50
C THR A 296 -5.59 -6.99 -12.02
N ASP A 297 -6.02 -5.84 -12.57
CA ASP A 297 -6.21 -5.61 -14.01
C ASP A 297 -5.12 -4.71 -14.63
N CYS A 298 -4.00 -4.49 -13.94
CA CYS A 298 -3.18 -3.28 -14.12
C CYS A 298 -1.79 -3.48 -14.75
N GLY A 299 -1.26 -2.37 -15.27
CA GLY A 299 0.03 -2.26 -15.98
C GLY A 299 1.27 -2.13 -15.10
N ALA A 300 1.21 -2.56 -13.84
CA ALA A 300 2.36 -2.59 -12.93
C ALA A 300 3.21 -3.84 -13.22
N PRO A 301 4.44 -3.72 -13.73
CA PRO A 301 5.20 -4.89 -14.16
C PRO A 301 5.53 -5.84 -12.99
N GLY A 302 4.98 -7.05 -13.04
CA GLY A 302 5.23 -8.11 -12.06
C GLY A 302 4.38 -8.04 -10.78
N ILE A 303 3.47 -7.07 -10.67
CA ILE A 303 2.64 -6.82 -9.49
C ILE A 303 1.16 -7.02 -9.84
N GLY A 304 0.39 -7.60 -8.91
CA GLY A 304 -1.07 -7.73 -9.01
C GLY A 304 -1.71 -8.05 -7.66
N GLY A 305 -3.03 -8.17 -7.60
CA GLY A 305 -3.79 -8.26 -6.34
C GLY A 305 -4.09 -6.89 -5.74
N GLU A 306 -4.67 -6.84 -4.54
CA GLU A 306 -5.17 -5.60 -3.94
C GLU A 306 -4.40 -5.14 -2.69
N LEU A 307 -3.69 -6.04 -2.00
CA LEU A 307 -2.89 -5.68 -0.83
C LEU A 307 -1.41 -5.98 -1.08
N HIS A 308 -0.55 -5.02 -0.72
CA HIS A 308 0.89 -5.08 -0.96
C HIS A 308 1.64 -4.74 0.32
N VAL A 309 2.61 -5.58 0.69
CA VAL A 309 3.38 -5.43 1.94
C VAL A 309 4.86 -5.42 1.63
N LEU A 310 5.54 -4.35 2.03
CA LEU A 310 6.98 -4.18 1.96
C LEU A 310 7.65 -4.96 3.11
N VAL A 311 8.66 -5.73 2.76
CA VAL A 311 9.57 -6.38 3.70
C VAL A 311 10.99 -5.98 3.32
N LEU A 312 11.72 -5.41 4.27
CA LEU A 312 13.11 -5.01 4.15
C LEU A 312 14.02 -6.15 4.64
N ASN A 313 15.10 -6.45 3.92
CA ASN A 313 16.20 -7.24 4.44
C ASN A 313 17.27 -6.28 4.97
N ASN A 314 17.31 -6.07 6.29
CA ASN A 314 18.22 -5.11 6.93
C ASN A 314 19.49 -5.80 7.47
N ASN A 315 20.09 -6.67 6.64
CA ASN A 315 21.26 -7.44 7.05
C ASN A 315 22.53 -6.60 6.93
N PRO A 316 23.18 -6.21 8.05
CA PRO A 316 24.33 -5.29 8.02
C PRO A 316 25.58 -5.88 7.33
N ALA A 317 25.56 -7.16 6.93
CA ALA A 317 26.62 -7.81 6.18
C ALA A 317 26.50 -7.66 4.65
N ILE A 318 25.34 -7.24 4.14
CA ILE A 318 25.05 -7.04 2.71
C ILE A 318 24.29 -5.72 2.51
N PRO A 319 24.21 -5.17 1.29
CA PRO A 319 23.26 -4.10 1.00
C PRO A 319 21.84 -4.55 1.28
N ASP A 320 20.96 -3.61 1.62
CA ASP A 320 19.56 -3.95 1.88
C ASP A 320 18.89 -4.57 0.64
N GLY A 321 18.04 -5.54 0.88
CA GLY A 321 17.15 -6.14 -0.12
C GLY A 321 15.72 -5.74 0.17
N VAL A 322 14.88 -5.66 -0.86
CA VAL A 322 13.44 -5.40 -0.68
C VAL A 322 12.59 -6.48 -1.31
N TYR A 323 11.53 -6.84 -0.60
CA TYR A 323 10.47 -7.71 -1.06
C TYR A 323 9.15 -6.95 -1.01
N ILE A 324 8.29 -7.12 -2.01
CA ILE A 324 6.88 -6.75 -1.87
C ILE A 324 6.03 -8.01 -2.02
N ARG A 325 5.31 -8.37 -0.95
CA ARG A 325 4.38 -9.50 -0.94
C ARG A 325 3.02 -9.02 -1.41
N HIS A 326 2.43 -9.71 -2.38
CA HIS A 326 1.13 -9.32 -2.95
C HIS A 326 0.03 -10.32 -2.63
N TYR A 327 -1.16 -9.81 -2.33
CA TYR A 327 -2.30 -10.60 -1.88
C TYR A 327 -3.55 -10.29 -2.69
N ALA A 328 -4.32 -11.33 -3.00
CA ALA A 328 -5.66 -11.20 -3.55
C ALA A 328 -6.73 -11.37 -2.47
N ASP A 329 -7.69 -10.44 -2.37
CA ASP A 329 -8.87 -10.64 -1.51
C ASP A 329 -9.83 -11.67 -2.12
N SER A 330 -9.88 -11.77 -3.46
CA SER A 330 -10.73 -12.72 -4.17
C SER A 330 -9.96 -13.85 -4.86
N ILE A 331 -10.52 -15.07 -4.84
CA ILE A 331 -10.05 -16.18 -5.69
C ILE A 331 -11.04 -16.36 -6.83
N CYS A 332 -10.57 -16.21 -8.06
CA CYS A 332 -11.34 -16.59 -9.24
C CYS A 332 -11.10 -18.07 -9.58
N VAL A 333 -12.18 -18.85 -9.65
CA VAL A 333 -12.15 -20.27 -10.04
C VAL A 333 -12.80 -20.42 -11.41
N ASP A 334 -12.06 -20.88 -12.42
CA ASP A 334 -12.66 -21.28 -13.69
C ASP A 334 -13.36 -22.64 -13.51
N GLY A 335 -14.67 -22.59 -13.28
CA GLY A 335 -15.51 -23.78 -13.16
C GLY A 335 -15.63 -24.61 -14.45
N THR A 336 -15.10 -24.14 -15.58
CA THR A 336 -15.04 -24.86 -16.85
C THR A 336 -13.70 -25.56 -17.07
N PHE A 337 -12.71 -25.34 -16.21
CA PHE A 337 -11.41 -25.98 -16.31
C PHE A 337 -11.49 -27.48 -16.00
N THR A 338 -11.19 -28.30 -17.01
CA THR A 338 -11.18 -29.77 -16.90
C THR A 338 -9.76 -30.35 -16.84
N GLY A 339 -8.73 -29.53 -16.58
CA GLY A 339 -7.34 -29.97 -16.53
C GLY A 339 -7.06 -30.89 -15.34
N GLN A 340 -6.14 -31.86 -15.51
CA GLN A 340 -5.75 -32.82 -14.47
C GLN A 340 -4.71 -32.26 -13.47
N SER A 341 -4.46 -30.96 -13.48
CA SER A 341 -3.41 -30.32 -12.69
C SER A 341 -3.98 -29.75 -11.38
N ASP A 342 -3.16 -29.58 -10.34
CA ASP A 342 -3.57 -29.07 -9.01
C ASP A 342 -4.16 -27.64 -8.99
N TRP A 343 -4.36 -27.03 -10.16
CA TRP A 343 -4.86 -25.68 -10.37
C TRP A 343 -6.34 -25.56 -9.98
N GLY A 344 -6.70 -24.44 -9.34
CA GLY A 344 -8.01 -24.21 -8.76
C GLY A 344 -8.18 -24.68 -7.31
N LYS A 345 -7.13 -25.20 -6.68
CA LYS A 345 -7.12 -25.49 -5.23
C LYS A 345 -6.72 -24.24 -4.44
N PRO A 346 -7.08 -24.10 -3.15
CA PRO A 346 -6.66 -22.96 -2.33
C PRO A 346 -5.14 -22.75 -2.25
N HIS A 347 -4.34 -23.81 -2.41
CA HIS A 347 -2.86 -23.77 -2.45
C HIS A 347 -2.27 -23.65 -3.87
N ALA A 348 -3.11 -23.68 -4.90
CA ALA A 348 -2.72 -23.55 -6.30
C ALA A 348 -3.90 -22.93 -7.08
N PRO A 349 -4.28 -21.68 -6.77
CA PRO A 349 -5.37 -20.98 -7.42
C PRO A 349 -5.09 -20.84 -8.92
N PHE A 350 -6.13 -20.61 -9.73
CA PHE A 350 -5.90 -20.34 -11.15
C PHE A 350 -4.96 -19.15 -11.30
N LYS A 351 -3.98 -19.23 -12.21
CA LYS A 351 -3.36 -18.02 -12.74
C LYS A 351 -4.50 -17.25 -13.39
N THR A 352 -4.84 -16.10 -12.82
CA THR A 352 -5.69 -15.11 -13.47
C THR A 352 -5.07 -14.84 -14.85
N VAL A 353 -5.90 -14.92 -15.89
CA VAL A 353 -5.50 -14.66 -17.29
C VAL A 353 -5.80 -13.23 -17.64
#